data_AF-A0A925CY05-F1
#
_entry.id   AF-A0A925CY05-F1
#
_cell.length_a   1.000
_cell.length_b   1.000
_cell.length_c   1.000
_cell.angle_alpha   90.00
_cell.angle_beta   90.00
_cell.angle_gamma   90.00
#
_symmetry.space_group_name_H-M   'P 1'
#
loop_
_entity.id
_entity.type
_entity.pdbx_description
1 polymer ?
#
loop_
_entity_poly.entity_id
_entity_poly.type
_entity_poly.pdbx_seq_one_letter_code
_entity_poly.pdbx_strand_id
1 'polypeptide(L)'
;MKNRLMLCAILFLAQHSFAQVGIGTTTPNSMLDVRGAMSLSYRSFTSDIQIGNEDNTIVFTGNTDAVATLPDASTCPGRMYRIKNASTANVTAVLIVGTSLNQPIDGSPNGWKLDHLNEAITIVSNGSGWYIAAQHAPFASPASLVNDGWALDGNSLSGEKKFGTISTHAIPFITDNIERMRLTSTGRLGIGTTNPMTELQIFASPVASGIVNTYVKGLTITGNGSYGFGGPGFYLENTDNPTNKKLFKVNYTANGGADGYINFQSVSDNGSSNVNANILAVMHSGRIGIGTAIFSNSNPEKLLVDAGPTTSYNLISGKGIINDQLQINIQNHSSGPSAGSAVAALANNADETSNFIRMGINSNGYNSSNLFGGGNTTYLYGTGGDMVVGNASTNKQLLFFTGGITASNEIMRLNSSGIQPGADNTFALGKNGLRWSEIWSVNGVIQTSDARLKTNIQDLPYGLKEVVQMRPVSYNWKDKSSSSKIGLIAQEVKKIVPEVVTGNENVESLGMNYAELVPVLINAIKELKAEVDELKKKLDTKATAKPTKQ
;
A
#
# COMPACT_ATOMS: atom_id res chain seq x y z
N MET A 1 51.48 102.29 107.65
CA MET A 1 52.89 101.87 107.87
C MET A 1 53.16 100.62 107.02
N LYS A 2 54.14 100.71 106.09
CA LYS A 2 54.95 99.64 105.44
C LYS A 2 54.21 98.52 104.65
N ASN A 3 54.24 98.53 103.30
CA ASN A 3 55.25 97.93 102.36
C ASN A 3 55.38 96.39 102.49
N ARG A 4 55.48 95.50 101.48
CA ARG A 4 55.56 95.41 99.99
C ARG A 4 55.50 93.88 99.67
N LEU A 5 55.03 93.35 98.54
CA LEU A 5 55.79 92.95 97.31
C LEU A 5 54.82 92.08 96.43
N MET A 6 54.59 92.38 95.13
CA MET A 6 55.15 91.72 93.91
C MET A 6 54.57 90.31 93.60
N LEU A 7 54.23 89.84 92.38
CA LEU A 7 54.51 90.26 90.99
C LEU A 7 53.74 89.36 89.96
N CYS A 8 53.33 89.92 88.80
CA CYS A 8 53.09 89.39 87.42
C CYS A 8 52.20 88.13 87.17
N ALA A 9 51.14 88.14 86.34
CA ALA A 9 50.98 88.45 84.89
C ALA A 9 51.48 87.35 83.92
N ILE A 10 50.56 86.77 83.12
CA ILE A 10 50.65 86.22 81.73
C ILE A 10 49.31 85.48 81.43
N LEU A 11 48.38 86.02 80.64
CA LEU A 11 48.23 86.00 79.17
C LEU A 11 47.48 84.76 78.60
N PHE A 12 46.44 85.05 77.83
CA PHE A 12 45.64 84.15 76.98
C PHE A 12 46.49 83.22 76.09
N LEU A 13 46.15 81.93 76.07
CA LEU A 13 46.37 81.04 74.91
C LEU A 13 45.30 79.94 74.91
N ALA A 14 44.48 79.97 73.86
CA ALA A 14 43.57 78.91 73.50
C ALA A 14 44.37 77.64 73.19
N GLN A 15 43.98 76.51 73.78
CA GLN A 15 43.86 75.28 73.01
C GLN A 15 42.54 74.63 73.39
N HIS A 16 41.74 74.37 72.35
CA HIS A 16 40.60 73.48 72.42
C HIS A 16 41.15 72.10 72.80
N SER A 17 41.11 71.74 74.08
CA SER A 17 41.14 70.34 74.45
C SER A 17 39.86 69.75 73.87
N PHE A 18 39.98 69.04 72.75
CA PHE A 18 38.90 68.22 72.23
C PHE A 18 38.33 67.42 73.41
N ALA A 19 37.03 67.55 73.65
CA ALA A 19 36.30 66.90 74.73
C ALA A 19 36.20 65.39 74.44
N GLN A 20 37.34 64.73 74.38
CA GLN A 20 37.46 63.30 74.18
C GLN A 20 37.44 62.65 75.55
N VAL A 21 36.36 61.91 75.82
CA VAL A 21 36.24 61.11 77.03
C VAL A 21 36.85 59.74 76.72
N GLY A 22 38.03 59.48 77.29
CA GLY A 22 38.68 58.17 77.24
C GLY A 22 38.35 57.34 78.47
N ILE A 23 37.81 56.13 78.28
CA ILE A 23 37.61 55.15 79.35
C ILE A 23 38.50 53.95 79.03
N GLY A 24 39.49 53.68 79.89
CA GLY A 24 40.50 52.64 79.66
C GLY A 24 41.62 53.05 78.67
N THR A 25 41.69 54.33 78.29
CA THR A 25 42.77 54.90 77.47
C THR A 25 43.04 56.35 77.84
N THR A 26 44.32 56.75 77.81
CA THR A 26 44.75 58.15 77.99
C THR A 26 44.98 58.86 76.65
N THR A 27 44.86 58.14 75.53
CA THR A 27 44.95 58.66 74.16
C THR A 27 43.68 58.26 73.38
N PRO A 28 42.53 58.88 73.68
CA PRO A 28 41.29 58.57 72.98
C PRO A 28 41.38 58.98 71.50
N ASN A 29 41.06 58.06 70.59
CA ASN A 29 41.08 58.31 69.14
C ASN A 29 39.72 58.83 68.60
N SER A 30 38.74 59.07 69.47
CA SER A 30 37.40 59.58 69.14
C SER A 30 36.86 60.44 70.28
N MET A 31 35.77 61.19 70.07
CA MET A 31 35.14 62.00 71.14
C MET A 31 34.68 61.15 72.34
N LEU A 32 34.38 59.87 72.11
CA LEU A 32 34.22 58.85 73.13
C LEU A 32 35.02 57.62 72.69
N ASP A 33 36.07 57.25 73.43
CA ASP A 33 36.88 56.06 73.19
C ASP A 33 36.83 55.16 74.44
N VAL A 34 36.15 54.04 74.34
CA VAL A 34 36.01 53.05 75.41
C VAL A 34 36.80 51.81 75.03
N ARG A 35 37.94 51.58 75.70
CA ARG A 35 38.73 50.36 75.53
C ARG A 35 38.33 49.33 76.58
N GLY A 36 37.45 48.42 76.19
CA GLY A 36 36.89 47.37 77.04
C GLY A 36 35.51 46.94 76.56
N ALA A 37 34.81 46.12 77.34
CA ALA A 37 33.44 45.75 77.03
C ALA A 37 32.46 46.85 77.44
N MET A 38 31.49 47.14 76.58
CA MET A 38 30.33 47.98 76.91
C MET A 38 29.14 47.09 77.23
N SER A 39 28.52 47.29 78.38
CA SER A 39 27.24 46.65 78.71
C SER A 39 26.11 47.58 78.28
N LEU A 40 25.35 47.14 77.27
CA LEU A 40 24.17 47.86 76.77
C LEU A 40 22.93 47.17 77.34
N SER A 41 21.85 47.93 77.54
CA SER A 41 20.59 47.37 78.04
C SER A 41 20.04 46.31 77.06
N TYR A 42 19.60 45.20 77.64
CA TYR A 42 18.98 44.09 76.93
C TYR A 42 17.56 43.87 77.45
N ARG A 43 16.59 43.76 76.55
CA ARG A 43 15.21 43.45 76.89
C ARG A 43 14.63 42.42 75.93
N SER A 44 14.07 41.34 76.48
CA SER A 44 13.28 40.37 75.70
C SER A 44 11.77 40.59 75.90
N PHE A 45 10.97 40.18 74.92
CA PHE A 45 9.52 40.32 74.96
C PHE A 45 8.81 39.28 74.07
N THR A 46 7.53 39.05 74.33
CA THR A 46 6.72 38.00 73.66
C THR A 46 5.38 38.48 73.09
N SER A 47 5.01 39.75 73.30
CA SER A 47 3.80 40.42 72.79
C SER A 47 4.07 41.92 72.66
N ASP A 48 3.15 42.71 72.07
CA ASP A 48 3.38 44.13 71.74
C ASP A 48 4.04 44.96 72.86
N ILE A 49 5.03 45.80 72.48
CA ILE A 49 5.74 46.69 73.41
C ILE A 49 5.91 48.11 72.86
N GLN A 50 6.17 49.05 73.78
CA GLN A 50 6.75 50.36 73.48
C GLN A 50 8.25 50.33 73.82
N ILE A 51 9.08 50.80 72.89
CA ILE A 51 10.53 50.90 73.06
C ILE A 51 10.84 52.26 73.71
N GLY A 52 11.55 52.22 74.84
CA GLY A 52 11.85 53.40 75.67
C GLY A 52 13.27 53.95 75.50
N ASN A 53 13.58 55.03 76.21
CA ASN A 53 14.91 55.65 76.25
C ASN A 53 15.95 54.84 77.06
N GLU A 54 15.52 53.83 77.82
CA GLU A 54 16.40 52.93 78.56
C GLU A 54 16.75 51.67 77.75
N ASP A 55 16.07 51.40 76.63
CA ASP A 55 16.31 50.23 75.79
C ASP A 55 17.50 50.46 74.83
N ASN A 56 18.17 49.37 74.44
CA ASN A 56 19.20 49.41 73.41
C ASN A 56 19.13 48.17 72.51
N THR A 57 19.23 46.98 73.11
CA THR A 57 19.11 45.71 72.40
C THR A 57 17.81 45.02 72.80
N ILE A 58 16.93 44.79 71.84
CA ILE A 58 15.56 44.37 72.04
C ILE A 58 15.34 43.08 71.24
N VAL A 59 14.91 42.01 71.90
CA VAL A 59 14.80 40.69 71.26
C VAL A 59 13.41 40.12 71.45
N PHE A 60 12.72 39.91 70.33
CA PHE A 60 11.43 39.26 70.32
C PHE A 60 11.61 37.74 70.39
N THR A 61 10.97 37.10 71.37
CA THR A 61 11.02 35.64 71.58
C THR A 61 9.61 35.03 71.64
N GLY A 62 8.59 35.75 71.15
CA GLY A 62 7.21 35.30 71.12
C GLY A 62 6.95 34.28 70.01
N ASN A 63 5.77 33.65 70.09
CA ASN A 63 5.32 32.62 69.16
C ASN A 63 4.09 33.05 68.33
N THR A 64 3.64 34.29 68.49
CA THR A 64 2.53 34.93 67.75
C THR A 64 2.97 36.32 67.33
N ASP A 65 2.46 36.83 66.21
CA ASP A 65 2.89 38.13 65.67
C ASP A 65 2.76 39.25 66.71
N ALA A 66 3.72 40.18 66.70
CA ALA A 66 3.77 41.29 67.65
C ALA A 66 4.30 42.58 67.01
N VAL A 67 4.05 43.70 67.67
CA VAL A 67 4.51 45.03 67.28
C VAL A 67 5.43 45.62 68.35
N ALA A 68 6.64 46.00 67.96
CA ALA A 68 7.53 46.81 68.77
C ALA A 68 7.49 48.26 68.28
N THR A 69 6.91 49.15 69.09
CA THR A 69 6.66 50.53 68.68
C THR A 69 7.79 51.44 69.14
N LEU A 70 8.40 52.14 68.20
CA LEU A 70 9.46 53.12 68.45
C LEU A 70 8.91 54.45 69.01
N PRO A 71 9.69 55.14 69.85
CA PRO A 71 9.31 56.46 70.34
C PRO A 71 9.33 57.49 69.20
N ASP A 72 8.71 58.65 69.43
CA ASP A 72 8.69 59.75 68.48
C ASP A 72 10.12 60.17 68.12
N ALA A 73 10.48 60.02 66.83
CA ALA A 73 11.79 60.32 66.30
C ALA A 73 12.23 61.76 66.60
N SER A 74 11.29 62.71 66.66
CA SER A 74 11.54 64.14 66.92
C SER A 74 12.14 64.39 68.31
N THR A 75 11.86 63.50 69.25
CA THR A 75 12.35 63.60 70.64
C THR A 75 13.71 62.93 70.86
N CYS A 76 14.23 62.21 69.86
CA CYS A 76 15.45 61.41 70.02
C CYS A 76 16.40 61.38 68.80
N PRO A 77 16.79 62.52 68.19
CA PRO A 77 17.76 62.52 67.09
C PRO A 77 19.05 61.78 67.45
N GLY A 78 19.51 60.89 66.57
CA GLY A 78 20.73 60.09 66.75
C GLY A 78 20.59 58.86 67.64
N ARG A 79 19.42 58.61 68.26
CA ARG A 79 19.21 57.42 69.08
C ARG A 79 19.18 56.15 68.22
N MET A 80 19.92 55.13 68.65
CA MET A 80 20.01 53.84 67.96
C MET A 80 19.47 52.68 68.81
N TYR A 81 18.75 51.77 68.16
CA TYR A 81 18.31 50.49 68.73
C TYR A 81 18.77 49.32 67.87
N ARG A 82 19.02 48.17 68.50
CA ARG A 82 19.20 46.88 67.86
C ARG A 82 17.99 46.01 68.15
N ILE A 83 17.28 45.60 67.11
CA ILE A 83 16.03 44.83 67.24
C ILE A 83 16.21 43.50 66.52
N LYS A 84 15.94 42.39 67.20
CA LYS A 84 16.06 41.03 66.64
C LYS A 84 14.77 40.24 66.82
N ASN A 85 14.34 39.56 65.75
CA ASN A 85 13.35 38.49 65.83
C ASN A 85 14.06 37.16 66.12
N ALA A 86 13.92 36.65 67.34
CA ALA A 86 14.37 35.33 67.76
C ALA A 86 13.16 34.47 68.19
N SER A 87 12.04 34.58 67.44
CA SER A 87 10.82 33.80 67.67
C SER A 87 11.12 32.32 67.87
N THR A 88 10.45 31.70 68.83
CA THR A 88 10.61 30.26 69.14
C THR A 88 9.50 29.41 68.50
N ALA A 89 8.68 30.00 67.63
CA ALA A 89 7.60 29.28 66.94
C ALA A 89 8.10 28.39 65.80
N ASN A 90 7.36 27.31 65.54
CA ASN A 90 7.62 26.40 64.42
C ASN A 90 7.47 27.08 63.04
N VAL A 91 6.62 28.10 62.96
CA VAL A 91 6.56 29.07 61.86
C VAL A 91 6.93 30.41 62.50
N THR A 92 7.95 31.09 61.98
CA THR A 92 8.46 32.33 62.59
C THR A 92 7.34 33.35 62.69
N ALA A 93 7.01 33.76 63.92
CA ALA A 93 6.07 34.84 64.16
C ALA A 93 6.67 36.16 63.66
N VAL A 94 5.87 36.95 62.96
CA VAL A 94 6.30 38.22 62.36
C VAL A 94 6.38 39.28 63.45
N LEU A 95 7.55 39.90 63.59
CA LEU A 95 7.70 41.11 64.39
C LEU A 95 7.61 42.33 63.46
N ILE A 96 6.69 43.24 63.74
CA ILE A 96 6.61 44.53 63.06
C ILE A 96 7.22 45.59 63.96
N VAL A 97 8.25 46.27 63.49
CA VAL A 97 8.78 47.48 64.13
C VAL A 97 7.97 48.67 63.62
N GLY A 98 7.09 49.19 64.47
CA GLY A 98 6.22 50.32 64.19
C GLY A 98 6.73 51.63 64.79
N THR A 99 6.03 52.73 64.54
CA THR A 99 6.33 54.05 65.14
C THR A 99 5.07 54.61 65.80
N SER A 100 5.23 55.34 66.89
CA SER A 100 4.12 55.86 67.71
C SER A 100 3.26 56.93 67.02
N LEU A 101 3.75 57.56 65.94
CA LEU A 101 3.07 58.63 65.20
C LEU A 101 3.05 58.40 63.67
N ASN A 102 3.12 57.13 63.22
CA ASN A 102 3.22 56.76 61.79
C ASN A 102 4.38 57.47 61.04
N GLN A 103 5.43 57.84 61.76
CA GLN A 103 6.67 58.32 61.16
C GLN A 103 7.28 57.22 60.29
N PRO A 104 7.80 57.55 59.11
CA PRO A 104 8.30 56.55 58.20
C PRO A 104 9.59 55.91 58.73
N ILE A 105 9.77 54.62 58.40
CA ILE A 105 11.04 53.91 58.50
C ILE A 105 11.60 53.77 57.09
N ASP A 106 12.76 54.37 56.78
CA ASP A 106 13.33 54.44 55.41
C ASP A 106 12.31 54.88 54.34
N GLY A 107 11.45 55.86 54.66
CA GLY A 107 10.41 56.36 53.76
C GLY A 107 9.14 55.49 53.69
N SER A 108 9.10 54.32 54.32
CA SER A 108 7.91 53.45 54.38
C SER A 108 6.98 53.81 55.55
N PRO A 109 5.66 54.03 55.33
CA PRO A 109 4.71 54.34 56.40
C PRO A 109 4.21 53.11 57.18
N ASN A 110 4.50 51.89 56.72
CA ASN A 110 3.90 50.65 57.25
C ASN A 110 4.78 49.92 58.28
N GLY A 111 5.77 50.61 58.85
CA GLY A 111 6.78 50.01 59.73
C GLY A 111 7.76 49.09 58.98
N TRP A 112 8.63 48.43 59.73
CA TRP A 112 9.64 47.50 59.22
C TRP A 112 9.36 46.09 59.73
N LYS A 113 9.28 45.10 58.83
CA LYS A 113 8.99 43.71 59.20
C LYS A 113 10.28 42.93 59.41
N LEU A 114 10.31 42.13 60.47
CA LEU A 114 11.28 41.06 60.67
C LEU A 114 10.50 39.74 60.63
N ASP A 115 10.46 39.10 59.48
CA ASP A 115 9.63 37.91 59.19
C ASP A 115 10.45 36.60 59.09
N HIS A 116 11.77 36.69 59.21
CA HIS A 116 12.65 35.53 59.25
C HIS A 116 13.22 35.25 60.66
N LEU A 117 13.40 33.98 60.99
CA LEU A 117 14.02 33.57 62.25
C LEU A 117 15.46 34.09 62.34
N ASN A 118 15.80 34.76 63.44
CA ASN A 118 17.09 35.40 63.70
C ASN A 118 17.40 36.65 62.86
N GLU A 119 16.41 37.20 62.16
CA GLU A 119 16.55 38.50 61.50
C GLU A 119 16.75 39.63 62.52
N ALA A 120 17.68 40.53 62.24
CA ALA A 120 17.98 41.66 63.10
C ALA A 120 18.24 42.94 62.30
N ILE A 121 17.87 44.08 62.89
CA ILE A 121 18.16 45.41 62.37
C ILE A 121 18.84 46.27 63.43
N THR A 122 19.65 47.22 62.98
CA THR A 122 20.03 48.42 63.73
C THR A 122 19.32 49.60 63.10
N ILE A 123 18.54 50.32 63.91
CA ILE A 123 17.72 51.44 63.46
C ILE A 123 18.12 52.72 64.20
N VAL A 124 18.15 53.85 63.49
CA VAL A 124 18.56 55.16 64.03
C VAL A 124 17.51 56.23 63.74
N SER A 125 17.24 57.11 64.71
CA SER A 125 16.42 58.30 64.49
C SER A 125 17.25 59.43 63.88
N ASN A 126 16.70 60.13 62.89
CA ASN A 126 17.31 61.36 62.36
C ASN A 126 16.66 62.65 62.91
N GLY A 127 15.70 62.55 63.85
CA GLY A 127 14.92 63.68 64.36
C GLY A 127 13.62 64.00 63.60
N SER A 128 13.31 63.27 62.53
CA SER A 128 12.05 63.40 61.75
C SER A 128 11.39 62.06 61.44
N GLY A 129 12.20 61.00 61.31
CA GLY A 129 11.78 59.62 61.13
C GLY A 129 12.91 58.67 61.50
N TRP A 130 12.71 57.39 61.22
CA TRP A 130 13.66 56.33 61.54
C TRP A 130 14.29 55.76 60.27
N TYR A 131 15.54 55.32 60.35
CA TYR A 131 16.29 54.78 59.22
C TYR A 131 17.02 53.50 59.61
N ILE A 132 17.05 52.52 58.73
CA ILE A 132 17.80 51.27 58.96
C ILE A 132 19.27 51.54 58.69
N ALA A 133 20.06 51.61 59.77
CA ALA A 133 21.51 51.82 59.68
C ALA A 133 22.26 50.53 59.32
N ALA A 134 21.70 49.38 59.64
CA ALA A 134 22.19 48.07 59.23
C ALA A 134 21.08 47.02 59.33
N GLN A 135 21.03 46.09 58.39
CA GLN A 135 20.18 44.90 58.47
C GLN A 135 21.06 43.65 58.40
N HIS A 136 20.78 42.70 59.28
CA HIS A 136 21.30 41.35 59.23
C HIS A 136 20.11 40.43 58.96
N ALA A 137 19.83 40.23 57.67
CA ALA A 137 19.00 39.11 57.24
C ALA A 137 19.84 37.83 57.43
N PRO A 138 19.32 36.78 58.09
CA PRO A 138 20.03 35.50 58.12
C PRO A 138 20.30 35.09 56.67
N PHE A 139 21.57 34.93 56.34
CA PHE A 139 22.01 34.59 54.98
C PHE A 139 21.42 33.23 54.62
N ALA A 140 20.30 33.22 53.89
CA ALA A 140 19.88 32.04 53.16
C ALA A 140 20.92 31.84 52.06
N SER A 141 21.72 30.78 52.14
CA SER A 141 22.43 30.32 50.95
C SER A 141 21.38 30.10 49.85
N PRO A 142 21.63 30.52 48.60
CA PRO A 142 20.61 30.51 47.55
C PRO A 142 20.38 29.09 47.00
N ALA A 143 19.94 28.15 47.84
CA ALA A 143 19.80 26.74 47.46
C ALA A 143 18.76 25.93 48.25
N SER A 144 17.90 26.50 49.09
CA SER A 144 16.88 25.67 49.77
C SER A 144 15.64 26.46 50.19
N LEU A 145 14.71 26.67 49.26
CA LEU A 145 13.24 26.72 49.47
C LEU A 145 12.48 26.97 48.15
N VAL A 146 12.78 26.20 47.11
CA VAL A 146 11.71 25.46 46.42
C VAL A 146 12.24 24.07 46.16
N ASN A 147 11.78 23.13 46.97
CA ASN A 147 12.13 21.72 46.87
C ASN A 147 11.32 21.06 45.73
N ASP A 148 11.38 21.60 44.51
CA ASP A 148 10.69 21.05 43.31
C ASP A 148 11.33 21.47 41.97
N GLY A 149 12.57 21.96 41.95
CA GLY A 149 13.33 22.20 40.72
C GLY A 149 14.06 20.95 40.21
N TRP A 150 14.19 20.80 38.90
CA TRP A 150 15.11 19.79 38.32
C TRP A 150 16.55 20.33 38.40
N ALA A 151 17.42 19.63 39.12
CA ALA A 151 18.84 20.01 39.22
C ALA A 151 19.55 19.85 37.87
N LEU A 152 20.61 20.66 37.66
CA LEU A 152 21.40 20.68 36.43
C LEU A 152 22.02 19.31 36.08
N ASP A 153 22.36 18.51 37.09
CA ASP A 153 22.94 17.17 36.94
C ASP A 153 21.89 16.06 37.13
N GLY A 154 20.61 16.42 37.18
CA GLY A 154 19.49 15.52 37.44
C GLY A 154 19.22 15.30 38.93
N ASN A 155 18.04 14.76 39.22
CA ASN A 155 17.57 14.47 40.58
C ASN A 155 17.60 12.96 40.85
N SER A 156 17.97 12.54 42.07
CA SER A 156 17.76 11.18 42.55
C SER A 156 16.31 11.01 43.02
N LEU A 157 15.53 10.22 42.31
CA LEU A 157 14.08 10.11 42.54
C LEU A 157 13.71 8.79 43.27
N SER A 158 12.91 8.89 44.34
CA SER A 158 12.29 7.75 45.03
C SER A 158 10.87 7.43 44.52
N GLY A 159 10.41 8.16 43.49
CA GLY A 159 9.10 8.03 42.84
C GLY A 159 8.97 9.02 41.67
N GLU A 160 7.89 8.93 40.89
CA GLU A 160 7.69 9.78 39.70
C GLU A 160 7.55 11.27 40.08
N LYS A 161 8.35 12.13 39.46
CA LYS A 161 8.30 13.59 39.60
C LYS A 161 8.06 14.24 38.24
N LYS A 162 7.31 15.34 38.22
CA LYS A 162 6.95 16.06 36.99
C LYS A 162 8.07 17.05 36.61
N PHE A 163 8.45 17.07 35.34
CA PHE A 163 9.26 18.14 34.74
C PHE A 163 8.35 18.92 33.79
N GLY A 164 8.21 20.23 33.99
CA GLY A 164 7.46 21.07 33.05
C GLY A 164 6.80 22.29 33.66
N THR A 165 5.74 22.77 33.01
CA THR A 165 4.92 23.90 33.43
C THR A 165 3.49 23.47 33.67
N ILE A 166 2.83 24.12 34.63
CA ILE A 166 1.39 23.95 34.92
C ILE A 166 0.53 25.04 34.26
N SER A 167 1.15 25.95 33.50
CA SER A 167 0.47 27.04 32.79
C SER A 167 0.22 26.69 31.32
N THR A 168 -0.45 27.58 30.58
CA THR A 168 -0.68 27.45 29.14
C THR A 168 0.54 27.76 28.27
N HIS A 169 1.72 27.95 28.87
CA HIS A 169 2.97 28.16 28.16
C HIS A 169 3.59 26.83 27.73
N ALA A 170 4.45 26.88 26.71
CA ALA A 170 5.21 25.72 26.27
C ALA A 170 6.50 25.57 27.07
N ILE A 171 7.11 24.39 26.98
CA ILE A 171 8.41 24.06 27.58
C ILE A 171 9.45 24.01 26.45
N PRO A 172 10.24 25.09 26.22
CA PRO A 172 11.33 25.07 25.27
C PRO A 172 12.59 24.42 25.86
N PHE A 173 13.33 23.71 25.02
CA PHE A 173 14.69 23.23 25.26
C PHE A 173 15.62 24.06 24.38
N ILE A 174 16.52 24.80 25.01
CA ILE A 174 17.33 25.85 24.37
C ILE A 174 18.81 25.49 24.50
N THR A 175 19.58 25.71 23.44
CA THR A 175 21.05 25.70 23.48
C THR A 175 21.56 26.85 22.63
N ASP A 176 22.60 27.54 23.08
CA ASP A 176 23.15 28.73 22.41
C ASP A 176 22.08 29.80 22.10
N ASN A 177 21.15 30.00 23.05
CA ASN A 177 19.99 30.90 22.90
C ASN A 177 19.07 30.57 21.70
N ILE A 178 19.16 29.35 21.14
CA ILE A 178 18.31 28.85 20.07
C ILE A 178 17.44 27.73 20.62
N GLU A 179 16.13 27.83 20.42
CA GLU A 179 15.19 26.77 20.74
C GLU A 179 15.39 25.57 19.81
N ARG A 180 15.75 24.42 20.37
CA ARG A 180 15.98 23.17 19.64
C ARG A 180 14.82 22.19 19.75
N MET A 181 14.04 22.27 20.82
CA MET A 181 12.87 21.42 21.03
C MET A 181 11.84 22.18 21.86
N ARG A 182 10.55 21.84 21.70
CA ARG A 182 9.45 22.44 22.46
C ARG A 182 8.34 21.45 22.69
N LEU A 183 7.82 21.39 23.91
CA LEU A 183 6.51 20.81 24.21
C LEU A 183 5.49 21.93 24.41
N THR A 184 4.54 22.07 23.49
CA THR A 184 3.44 23.06 23.59
C THR A 184 2.45 22.70 24.70
N SER A 185 1.71 23.67 25.21
CA SER A 185 0.63 23.45 26.19
C SER A 185 -0.53 22.59 25.65
N THR A 186 -0.64 22.46 24.33
CA THR A 186 -1.59 21.57 23.65
C THR A 186 -1.04 20.14 23.46
N GLY A 187 0.14 19.82 23.99
CA GLY A 187 0.73 18.47 23.95
C GLY A 187 1.54 18.14 22.70
N ARG A 188 1.81 19.12 21.82
CA ARG A 188 2.63 18.89 20.61
C ARG A 188 4.12 19.09 20.89
N LEU A 189 4.94 18.14 20.45
CA LEU A 189 6.39 18.13 20.55
C LEU A 189 7.03 18.57 19.22
N GLY A 190 7.70 19.72 19.20
CA GLY A 190 8.55 20.17 18.08
C GLY A 190 10.03 19.93 18.37
N ILE A 191 10.81 19.48 17.39
CA ILE A 191 12.28 19.46 17.40
C ILE A 191 12.73 20.28 16.20
N GLY A 192 13.48 21.35 16.41
CA GLY A 192 13.92 22.30 15.39
C GLY A 192 12.85 23.26 14.86
N THR A 193 11.63 23.23 15.39
CA THR A 193 10.54 24.18 15.09
C THR A 193 9.88 24.68 16.38
N THR A 194 9.49 25.96 16.39
CA THR A 194 8.78 26.60 17.51
C THR A 194 7.25 26.55 17.36
N ASN A 195 6.75 26.15 16.18
CA ASN A 195 5.32 26.06 15.87
C ASN A 195 4.95 24.67 15.34
N PRO A 196 5.01 23.61 16.18
CA PRO A 196 4.68 22.26 15.75
C PRO A 196 3.20 22.13 15.34
N MET A 197 2.94 21.65 14.12
CA MET A 197 1.59 21.47 13.60
C MET A 197 0.99 20.09 13.94
N THR A 198 1.82 19.12 14.30
CA THR A 198 1.46 17.74 14.66
C THR A 198 1.92 17.37 16.08
N GLU A 199 1.47 16.23 16.62
CA GLU A 199 1.86 15.77 17.97
C GLU A 199 3.37 15.58 18.15
N LEU A 200 4.06 15.16 17.08
CA LEU A 200 5.52 15.16 16.97
C LEU A 200 5.89 15.76 15.61
N GLN A 201 6.69 16.83 15.60
CA GLN A 201 7.28 17.42 14.40
C GLN A 201 8.78 17.57 14.60
N ILE A 202 9.57 16.92 13.75
CA ILE A 202 11.02 17.19 13.63
C ILE A 202 11.16 18.16 12.45
N PHE A 203 12.00 19.19 12.53
CA PHE A 203 12.27 20.21 11.51
C PHE A 203 13.77 20.45 11.42
N ALA A 204 14.36 20.32 10.23
CA ALA A 204 15.75 20.67 9.97
C ALA A 204 15.83 21.65 8.79
N SER A 205 15.95 22.95 9.04
CA SER A 205 16.28 23.89 7.96
C SER A 205 17.71 23.62 7.47
N PRO A 206 18.00 23.42 6.17
CA PRO A 206 17.17 23.70 4.99
C PRO A 206 16.59 22.47 4.26
N VAL A 207 16.57 21.27 4.85
CA VAL A 207 16.16 20.02 4.15
C VAL A 207 15.03 19.32 4.88
N ALA A 208 14.00 18.93 4.13
CA ALA A 208 12.80 18.27 4.61
C ALA A 208 13.05 17.15 5.64
N SER A 209 12.26 17.18 6.71
CA SER A 209 12.35 16.26 7.83
C SER A 209 11.87 14.85 7.49
N GLY A 210 12.77 13.89 7.56
CA GLY A 210 12.44 12.48 7.71
C GLY A 210 12.50 12.06 9.18
N ILE A 211 11.46 11.40 9.67
CA ILE A 211 11.53 10.62 10.92
C ILE A 211 12.45 9.41 10.64
N VAL A 212 13.74 9.50 11.01
CA VAL A 212 14.63 8.34 11.09
C VAL A 212 14.36 7.62 12.40
N ASN A 213 14.37 6.30 12.38
CA ASN A 213 14.02 5.53 13.56
C ASN A 213 14.82 4.21 13.66
N THR A 214 14.82 3.48 14.79
CA THR A 214 15.83 2.42 15.12
C THR A 214 15.35 1.04 15.64
N TYR A 215 14.18 0.56 15.22
CA TYR A 215 13.97 -0.80 14.74
C TYR A 215 13.59 -0.87 13.25
N VAL A 216 13.11 0.17 12.56
CA VAL A 216 13.19 1.63 12.72
C VAL A 216 11.95 2.15 13.57
N LYS A 217 12.08 2.47 14.87
CA LYS A 217 11.10 2.45 16.01
C LYS A 217 10.23 3.72 16.26
N GLY A 218 9.24 4.07 15.42
CA GLY A 218 8.35 5.24 15.64
C GLY A 218 8.06 6.06 14.38
N LEU A 219 7.38 5.44 13.41
CA LEU A 219 6.76 6.14 12.29
C LEU A 219 5.24 6.15 12.53
N THR A 220 4.68 7.30 12.91
CA THR A 220 3.23 7.51 13.04
C THR A 220 2.75 8.31 11.83
N ILE A 221 1.91 7.71 10.98
CA ILE A 221 1.22 8.40 9.88
C ILE A 221 -0.22 8.66 10.33
N THR A 222 -0.49 9.83 10.90
CA THR A 222 -1.85 10.27 11.25
C THR A 222 -2.28 11.42 10.34
N GLY A 223 -3.52 11.34 9.86
CA GLY A 223 -4.19 12.38 9.08
C GLY A 223 -5.65 12.38 9.45
N ASN A 224 -6.20 13.58 9.57
CA ASN A 224 -7.50 13.83 10.13
C ASN A 224 -8.62 13.42 9.16
N GLY A 225 -9.54 12.57 9.61
CA GLY A 225 -10.95 12.54 9.20
C GLY A 225 -11.36 12.12 7.79
N SER A 226 -10.46 11.96 6.80
CA SER A 226 -10.86 11.55 5.44
C SER A 226 -10.62 10.06 5.17
N TYR A 227 -11.71 9.31 5.07
CA TYR A 227 -11.73 7.94 4.53
C TYR A 227 -11.39 7.94 3.04
N GLY A 228 -10.73 6.89 2.53
CA GLY A 228 -10.44 6.75 1.10
C GLY A 228 -9.07 7.28 0.66
N PHE A 229 -8.95 7.56 -0.64
CA PHE A 229 -7.70 7.91 -1.32
C PHE A 229 -7.06 9.25 -0.86
N GLY A 230 -7.83 10.12 -0.19
CA GLY A 230 -7.36 11.36 0.42
C GLY A 230 -6.72 11.20 1.81
N GLY A 231 -6.71 9.98 2.37
CA GLY A 231 -6.22 9.72 3.72
C GLY A 231 -4.70 9.87 3.90
N PRO A 232 -4.20 9.90 5.15
CA PRO A 232 -2.76 9.96 5.45
C PRO A 232 -1.99 8.79 4.82
N GLY A 233 -0.76 9.05 4.37
CA GLY A 233 0.09 8.05 3.74
C GLY A 233 1.58 8.36 3.92
N PHE A 234 2.41 7.40 3.57
CA PHE A 234 3.84 7.58 3.43
C PHE A 234 4.11 8.16 2.04
N TYR A 235 4.70 9.36 2.00
CA TYR A 235 5.01 10.08 0.77
C TYR A 235 6.50 9.99 0.49
N LEU A 236 6.87 9.58 -0.73
CA LEU A 236 8.23 9.70 -1.24
C LEU A 236 8.28 10.84 -2.25
N GLU A 237 8.99 11.90 -1.91
CA GLU A 237 9.19 13.08 -2.74
C GLU A 237 10.64 13.28 -3.16
N ASN A 238 10.83 13.85 -4.35
CA ASN A 238 12.10 14.45 -4.75
C ASN A 238 11.97 15.96 -4.62
N THR A 239 12.80 16.59 -3.79
CA THR A 239 12.78 18.01 -3.43
C THR A 239 12.91 18.95 -4.63
N ASP A 240 13.43 18.46 -5.76
CA ASP A 240 13.69 19.26 -6.97
C ASP A 240 12.60 19.13 -8.06
N ASN A 241 11.48 18.46 -7.79
CA ASN A 241 10.44 18.28 -8.80
C ASN A 241 9.61 19.57 -9.01
N PRO A 242 9.41 20.02 -10.26
CA PRO A 242 8.53 21.15 -10.56
C PRO A 242 7.06 20.84 -10.22
N THR A 243 6.30 21.90 -9.92
CA THR A 243 4.86 21.82 -9.58
C THR A 243 4.09 20.94 -10.56
N ASN A 244 3.23 20.05 -10.06
CA ASN A 244 2.43 19.05 -10.81
C ASN A 244 3.12 17.75 -11.27
N LYS A 245 4.30 17.39 -10.77
CA LYS A 245 4.84 16.02 -10.96
C LYS A 245 4.29 15.06 -9.90
N LYS A 246 3.94 13.84 -10.33
CA LYS A 246 3.30 12.81 -9.50
C LYS A 246 4.30 12.25 -8.47
N LEU A 247 3.96 12.32 -7.20
CA LEU A 247 4.67 11.69 -6.08
C LEU A 247 4.20 10.24 -5.90
N PHE A 248 5.05 9.40 -5.31
CA PHE A 248 4.67 8.05 -4.90
C PHE A 248 4.14 8.08 -3.47
N LYS A 249 2.88 7.66 -3.30
CA LYS A 249 2.22 7.54 -2.00
C LYS A 249 1.90 6.07 -1.73
N VAL A 250 2.21 5.63 -0.52
CA VAL A 250 1.72 4.36 0.05
C VAL A 250 0.77 4.68 1.20
N ASN A 251 -0.47 4.22 1.14
CA ASN A 251 -1.43 4.40 2.23
C ASN A 251 -2.20 3.11 2.54
N TYR A 252 -2.43 2.90 3.83
CA TYR A 252 -3.39 1.91 4.32
C TYR A 252 -4.73 2.61 4.52
N THR A 253 -5.77 2.17 3.82
CA THR A 253 -7.09 2.81 3.86
C THR A 253 -8.13 1.82 4.34
N ALA A 254 -8.82 2.15 5.43
CA ALA A 254 -10.10 1.54 5.77
C ALA A 254 -11.20 2.41 5.14
N ASN A 255 -11.83 1.92 4.07
CA ASN A 255 -13.01 2.59 3.54
C ASN A 255 -14.20 2.13 4.40
N GLY A 256 -14.99 3.06 4.96
CA GLY A 256 -15.90 2.85 6.10
C GLY A 256 -17.05 1.85 5.90
N GLY A 257 -16.74 0.59 5.63
CA GLY A 257 -17.65 -0.51 5.31
C GLY A 257 -17.12 -1.50 4.26
N ALA A 258 -15.96 -1.27 3.64
CA ALA A 258 -15.37 -2.11 2.59
C ALA A 258 -14.02 -2.72 3.01
N ASP A 259 -13.58 -3.73 2.25
CA ASP A 259 -12.30 -4.42 2.38
C ASP A 259 -11.14 -3.42 2.37
N GLY A 260 -10.51 -3.21 3.53
CA GLY A 260 -9.36 -2.34 3.69
C GLY A 260 -8.17 -2.81 2.86
N TYR A 261 -7.38 -1.86 2.34
CA TYR A 261 -6.31 -2.18 1.40
C TYR A 261 -5.08 -1.29 1.59
N ILE A 262 -3.93 -1.85 1.21
CA ILE A 262 -2.71 -1.09 0.95
C ILE A 262 -2.76 -0.63 -0.50
N ASN A 263 -2.53 0.64 -0.73
CA ASN A 263 -2.53 1.20 -2.07
C ASN A 263 -1.24 1.94 -2.37
N PHE A 264 -0.84 1.83 -3.62
CA PHE A 264 0.24 2.55 -4.25
C PHE A 264 -0.36 3.52 -5.25
N GLN A 265 -0.16 4.81 -5.01
CA GLN A 265 -0.80 5.86 -5.79
C GLN A 265 0.21 6.83 -6.36
N SER A 266 -0.13 7.37 -7.53
CA SER A 266 0.45 8.60 -8.01
C SER A 266 -0.41 9.78 -7.52
N VAL A 267 0.13 10.66 -6.70
CA VAL A 267 -0.56 11.86 -6.20
C VAL A 267 0.11 13.12 -6.74
N SER A 268 -0.63 14.21 -6.97
CA SER A 268 0.00 15.50 -7.27
C SER A 268 0.65 16.09 -6.01
N ASP A 269 1.68 16.91 -6.20
CA ASP A 269 2.44 17.55 -5.11
C ASP A 269 1.58 18.38 -4.15
N ASN A 270 0.44 18.89 -4.62
CA ASN A 270 -0.51 19.69 -3.85
C ASN A 270 -1.57 18.87 -3.09
N GLY A 271 -1.46 17.54 -3.05
CA GLY A 271 -2.43 16.67 -2.38
C GLY A 271 -3.84 16.72 -2.97
N SER A 272 -4.03 17.33 -4.15
CA SER A 272 -5.30 17.32 -4.87
C SER A 272 -5.68 15.89 -5.23
N SER A 273 -6.93 15.53 -4.93
CA SER A 273 -7.51 14.21 -5.12
C SER A 273 -7.51 13.81 -6.60
N ASN A 274 -6.40 13.31 -7.11
CA ASN A 274 -6.38 12.62 -8.40
C ASN A 274 -7.01 11.24 -8.20
N VAL A 275 -8.30 11.16 -8.51
CA VAL A 275 -9.16 9.97 -8.35
C VAL A 275 -8.75 8.80 -9.27
N ASN A 276 -7.82 9.01 -10.19
CA ASN A 276 -7.58 8.13 -11.35
C ASN A 276 -6.16 7.55 -11.46
N ALA A 277 -5.43 7.31 -10.35
CA ALA A 277 -4.08 6.74 -10.48
C ALA A 277 -3.71 5.75 -9.36
N ASN A 278 -4.56 4.75 -9.16
CA ASN A 278 -4.15 3.53 -8.46
C ASN A 278 -3.12 2.82 -9.34
N ILE A 279 -1.89 2.67 -8.83
CA ILE A 279 -0.84 1.93 -9.53
C ILE A 279 -1.00 0.45 -9.17
N LEU A 280 -1.12 0.16 -7.87
CA LEU A 280 -1.26 -1.18 -7.32
C LEU A 280 -2.08 -1.11 -6.04
N ALA A 281 -3.07 -1.98 -5.89
CA ALA A 281 -3.88 -2.13 -4.69
C ALA A 281 -3.79 -3.58 -4.21
N VAL A 282 -3.50 -3.77 -2.93
CA VAL A 282 -3.46 -5.07 -2.25
C VAL A 282 -4.55 -5.07 -1.18
N MET A 283 -5.62 -5.80 -1.44
CA MET A 283 -6.79 -5.93 -0.57
C MET A 283 -6.50 -6.88 0.60
N HIS A 284 -7.14 -6.70 1.75
CA HIS A 284 -6.99 -7.65 2.87
C HIS A 284 -7.51 -9.04 2.50
N SER A 285 -8.45 -9.16 1.56
CA SER A 285 -8.93 -10.45 1.04
C SER A 285 -7.92 -11.19 0.14
N GLY A 286 -6.71 -10.64 -0.01
CA GLY A 286 -5.64 -11.21 -0.84
C GLY A 286 -5.87 -10.98 -2.33
N ARG A 287 -6.69 -10.01 -2.71
CA ARG A 287 -6.85 -9.58 -4.11
C ARG A 287 -5.81 -8.52 -4.44
N ILE A 288 -5.31 -8.55 -5.66
CA ILE A 288 -4.33 -7.61 -6.18
C ILE A 288 -4.90 -6.94 -7.42
N GLY A 289 -4.99 -5.62 -7.41
CA GLY A 289 -5.41 -4.81 -8.55
C GLY A 289 -4.23 -3.97 -9.04
N ILE A 290 -3.92 -4.00 -10.33
CA ILE A 290 -2.92 -3.13 -10.97
C ILE A 290 -3.69 -2.17 -11.87
N GLY A 291 -3.52 -0.86 -11.66
CA GLY A 291 -4.30 0.17 -12.36
C GLY A 291 -5.72 0.39 -11.81
N THR A 292 -6.19 -0.48 -10.90
CA THR A 292 -7.55 -0.45 -10.35
C THR A 292 -7.58 -0.96 -8.90
N ALA A 293 -8.60 -0.54 -8.15
CA ALA A 293 -8.97 -1.11 -6.85
C ALA A 293 -10.43 -1.60 -6.85
N ILE A 294 -11.07 -1.61 -8.02
CA ILE A 294 -12.47 -2.00 -8.22
C ILE A 294 -12.44 -3.41 -8.84
N PHE A 295 -13.12 -4.35 -8.19
CA PHE A 295 -13.22 -5.74 -8.61
C PHE A 295 -14.68 -6.08 -8.92
N SER A 296 -14.90 -7.18 -9.65
CA SER A 296 -16.26 -7.69 -9.87
C SER A 296 -16.95 -8.02 -8.54
N ASN A 297 -18.20 -7.57 -8.38
CA ASN A 297 -18.99 -7.85 -7.17
C ASN A 297 -19.50 -9.30 -7.12
N SER A 298 -19.74 -9.92 -8.27
CA SER A 298 -20.28 -11.28 -8.37
C SER A 298 -19.18 -12.33 -8.50
N ASN A 299 -18.12 -12.03 -9.26
CA ASN A 299 -17.02 -12.96 -9.55
C ASN A 299 -15.67 -12.27 -9.35
N PRO A 300 -15.31 -11.90 -8.11
CA PRO A 300 -14.15 -11.09 -7.84
C PRO A 300 -12.84 -11.77 -8.23
N GLU A 301 -12.02 -11.05 -8.99
CA GLU A 301 -10.71 -11.49 -9.43
C GLU A 301 -9.70 -11.49 -8.26
N LYS A 302 -8.79 -12.47 -8.26
CA LYS A 302 -7.65 -12.47 -7.31
C LYS A 302 -6.50 -11.60 -7.80
N LEU A 303 -6.30 -11.53 -9.11
CA LEU A 303 -5.39 -10.61 -9.76
C LEU A 303 -6.15 -9.94 -10.91
N LEU A 304 -6.27 -8.62 -10.86
CA LEU A 304 -6.87 -7.81 -11.90
C LEU A 304 -5.83 -6.81 -12.40
N VAL A 305 -5.60 -6.77 -13.71
CA VAL A 305 -4.73 -5.78 -14.36
C VAL A 305 -5.60 -4.97 -15.31
N ASP A 306 -5.84 -3.71 -14.96
CA ASP A 306 -6.62 -2.78 -15.75
C ASP A 306 -5.70 -1.63 -16.20
N ALA A 307 -5.31 -1.63 -17.47
CA ALA A 307 -4.44 -0.59 -18.01
C ALA A 307 -5.19 0.71 -18.36
N GLY A 308 -6.53 0.71 -18.36
CA GLY A 308 -7.32 1.78 -18.96
C GLY A 308 -6.90 2.09 -20.41
N PRO A 309 -7.12 3.33 -20.88
CA PRO A 309 -6.59 3.79 -22.16
C PRO A 309 -5.05 3.73 -22.16
N THR A 310 -4.47 2.91 -23.05
CA THR A 310 -3.03 2.68 -23.14
C THR A 310 -2.54 2.65 -24.59
N THR A 311 -1.29 3.04 -24.81
CA THR A 311 -0.61 2.88 -26.12
C THR A 311 0.17 1.58 -26.21
N SER A 312 0.25 0.80 -25.12
CA SER A 312 0.89 -0.51 -25.14
C SER A 312 -0.04 -1.54 -25.77
N TYR A 313 0.48 -2.34 -26.71
CA TYR A 313 -0.23 -3.50 -27.23
C TYR A 313 -0.27 -4.68 -26.24
N ASN A 314 0.62 -4.69 -25.23
CA ASN A 314 0.74 -5.79 -24.27
C ASN A 314 0.27 -5.34 -22.89
N LEU A 315 -0.70 -6.05 -22.33
CA LEU A 315 -1.11 -5.91 -20.92
C LEU A 315 -0.14 -6.64 -19.98
N ILE A 316 0.27 -7.86 -20.35
CA ILE A 316 1.21 -8.71 -19.59
C ILE A 316 2.24 -9.30 -20.56
N SER A 317 3.53 -9.29 -20.20
CA SER A 317 4.61 -9.89 -20.99
C SER A 317 5.54 -10.72 -20.09
N GLY A 318 5.58 -12.04 -20.31
CA GLY A 318 6.51 -12.97 -19.65
C GLY A 318 7.72 -13.26 -20.54
N LYS A 319 8.94 -13.20 -19.99
CA LYS A 319 10.20 -13.47 -20.69
C LYS A 319 11.12 -14.30 -19.80
N GLY A 320 11.86 -15.23 -20.38
CA GLY A 320 12.81 -16.09 -19.67
C GLY A 320 13.79 -16.74 -20.64
N ILE A 321 14.91 -17.25 -20.11
CA ILE A 321 15.96 -17.93 -20.88
C ILE A 321 16.15 -19.32 -20.26
N ILE A 322 15.60 -20.35 -20.90
CA ILE A 322 15.69 -21.75 -20.48
C ILE A 322 15.71 -22.66 -21.72
N ASN A 323 16.49 -23.73 -21.69
CA ASN A 323 16.49 -24.77 -22.72
C ASN A 323 15.43 -25.86 -22.38
N ASP A 324 14.21 -25.41 -22.11
CA ASP A 324 13.03 -26.21 -21.75
C ASP A 324 11.78 -25.32 -21.84
N GLN A 325 10.65 -25.75 -21.28
CA GLN A 325 9.38 -25.04 -21.32
C GLN A 325 9.33 -23.87 -20.33
N LEU A 326 9.21 -22.63 -20.85
CA LEU A 326 8.78 -21.46 -20.09
C LEU A 326 7.25 -21.37 -20.15
N GLN A 327 6.57 -21.49 -19.00
CA GLN A 327 5.12 -21.72 -18.98
C GLN A 327 4.35 -20.78 -18.05
N ILE A 328 3.10 -20.52 -18.44
CA ILE A 328 2.04 -20.10 -17.52
C ILE A 328 1.23 -21.37 -17.22
N ASN A 329 1.29 -21.86 -15.98
CA ASN A 329 0.57 -23.06 -15.57
C ASN A 329 -0.77 -22.68 -14.92
N ILE A 330 -1.89 -23.11 -15.52
CA ILE A 330 -3.24 -22.88 -15.01
C ILE A 330 -3.89 -24.24 -14.79
N GLN A 331 -4.09 -24.61 -13.53
CA GLN A 331 -4.72 -25.87 -13.15
C GLN A 331 -5.92 -25.61 -12.24
N ASN A 332 -7.07 -26.18 -12.60
CA ASN A 332 -8.19 -26.27 -11.69
C ASN A 332 -8.07 -27.55 -10.85
N HIS A 333 -7.85 -27.41 -9.54
CA HIS A 333 -7.73 -28.56 -8.62
C HIS A 333 -9.07 -29.22 -8.26
N SER A 334 -10.20 -28.61 -8.65
CA SER A 334 -11.51 -29.21 -8.44
C SER A 334 -11.73 -30.41 -9.37
N SER A 335 -12.24 -31.50 -8.81
CA SER A 335 -12.72 -32.68 -9.53
C SER A 335 -14.25 -32.65 -9.74
N GLY A 336 -14.89 -31.50 -9.56
CA GLY A 336 -16.33 -31.36 -9.69
C GLY A 336 -16.87 -31.64 -11.12
N PRO A 337 -18.18 -31.89 -11.26
CA PRO A 337 -18.83 -32.28 -12.53
C PRO A 337 -18.77 -31.21 -13.63
N SER A 338 -18.40 -29.97 -13.27
CA SER A 338 -18.26 -28.85 -14.19
C SER A 338 -16.89 -28.16 -14.07
N ALA A 339 -15.92 -28.81 -13.42
CA ALA A 339 -14.60 -28.24 -13.21
C ALA A 339 -13.73 -28.34 -14.47
N GLY A 340 -13.02 -27.25 -14.77
CA GLY A 340 -12.04 -27.19 -15.85
C GLY A 340 -11.19 -25.93 -15.73
N SER A 341 -10.16 -25.84 -16.56
CA SER A 341 -9.27 -24.68 -16.67
C SER A 341 -9.15 -24.24 -18.11
N ALA A 342 -9.18 -22.94 -18.35
CA ALA A 342 -9.12 -22.37 -19.68
C ALA A 342 -8.49 -20.99 -19.68
N VAL A 343 -8.00 -20.59 -20.87
CA VAL A 343 -7.71 -19.20 -21.22
C VAL A 343 -8.79 -18.75 -22.19
N ALA A 344 -9.38 -17.58 -21.94
CA ALA A 344 -10.42 -17.00 -22.77
C ALA A 344 -10.05 -15.58 -23.22
N ALA A 345 -10.44 -15.23 -24.43
CA ALA A 345 -10.40 -13.86 -24.94
C ALA A 345 -11.82 -13.45 -25.32
N LEU A 346 -12.22 -12.26 -24.87
CA LEU A 346 -13.59 -11.74 -24.94
C LEU A 346 -13.60 -10.47 -25.80
N ALA A 347 -14.60 -10.32 -26.66
CA ALA A 347 -14.85 -9.06 -27.37
C ALA A 347 -15.35 -7.97 -26.41
N ASN A 348 -15.34 -6.71 -26.84
CA ASN A 348 -15.81 -5.58 -26.03
C ASN A 348 -17.31 -5.61 -25.71
N ASN A 349 -18.07 -6.47 -26.37
CA ASN A 349 -19.49 -6.72 -26.18
C ASN A 349 -19.77 -8.19 -25.76
N ALA A 350 -18.83 -8.81 -25.07
CA ALA A 350 -18.89 -10.22 -24.68
C ALA A 350 -19.23 -10.44 -23.20
N ASP A 351 -19.58 -11.68 -22.89
CA ASP A 351 -19.67 -12.24 -21.54
C ASP A 351 -19.11 -13.67 -21.53
N GLU A 352 -19.21 -14.39 -20.40
CA GLU A 352 -18.72 -15.77 -20.29
C GLU A 352 -19.48 -16.80 -21.14
N THR A 353 -20.56 -16.38 -21.82
CA THR A 353 -21.47 -17.21 -22.63
C THR A 353 -21.55 -16.80 -24.10
N SER A 354 -21.10 -15.60 -24.47
CA SER A 354 -21.20 -15.06 -25.84
C SER A 354 -19.97 -14.23 -26.25
N ASN A 355 -19.66 -14.22 -27.56
CA ASN A 355 -18.62 -13.40 -28.18
C ASN A 355 -17.20 -13.62 -27.61
N PHE A 356 -16.82 -14.88 -27.39
CA PHE A 356 -15.51 -15.26 -26.87
C PHE A 356 -14.85 -16.37 -27.69
N ILE A 357 -13.53 -16.51 -27.54
CA ILE A 357 -12.78 -17.73 -27.89
C ILE A 357 -12.12 -18.29 -26.63
N ARG A 358 -12.13 -19.61 -26.47
CA ARG A 358 -11.64 -20.32 -25.29
C ARG A 358 -10.82 -21.54 -25.68
N MET A 359 -9.66 -21.69 -25.05
CA MET A 359 -8.81 -22.88 -25.11
C MET A 359 -8.70 -23.46 -23.71
N GLY A 360 -8.99 -24.75 -23.54
CA GLY A 360 -9.04 -25.33 -22.21
C GLY A 360 -9.07 -26.85 -22.16
N ILE A 361 -9.17 -27.33 -20.93
CA ILE A 361 -9.29 -28.75 -20.58
C ILE A 361 -10.25 -28.90 -19.41
N ASN A 362 -11.07 -29.95 -19.46
CA ASN A 362 -11.92 -30.35 -18.35
C ASN A 362 -11.13 -31.11 -17.27
N SER A 363 -11.48 -30.91 -16.00
CA SER A 363 -10.99 -31.74 -14.91
C SER A 363 -11.51 -33.18 -15.00
N ASN A 364 -10.89 -34.11 -14.29
CA ASN A 364 -11.18 -35.54 -14.37
C ASN A 364 -12.64 -35.95 -14.09
N GLY A 365 -13.35 -35.21 -13.23
CA GLY A 365 -14.74 -35.51 -12.86
C GLY A 365 -15.79 -34.82 -13.72
N TYR A 366 -15.40 -34.04 -14.72
CA TYR A 366 -16.33 -33.33 -15.59
C TYR A 366 -17.26 -34.31 -16.35
N ASN A 367 -18.57 -34.05 -16.34
CA ASN A 367 -19.55 -35.02 -16.83
C ASN A 367 -20.76 -34.39 -17.57
N SER A 368 -20.50 -33.57 -18.60
CA SER A 368 -21.56 -33.16 -19.54
C SER A 368 -21.76 -34.17 -20.69
N SER A 369 -22.92 -34.13 -21.34
CA SER A 369 -23.27 -34.94 -22.52
C SER A 369 -23.04 -34.23 -23.87
N ASN A 370 -22.44 -33.03 -23.85
CA ASN A 370 -22.19 -32.25 -25.07
C ASN A 370 -20.88 -32.67 -25.77
N LEU A 371 -20.55 -32.05 -26.91
CA LEU A 371 -19.33 -32.35 -27.69
C LEU A 371 -18.02 -32.16 -26.91
N PHE A 372 -18.03 -31.32 -25.88
CA PHE A 372 -16.90 -31.07 -24.99
C PHE A 372 -17.05 -31.78 -23.64
N GLY A 373 -17.99 -32.73 -23.55
CA GLY A 373 -18.21 -33.53 -22.35
C GLY A 373 -17.07 -34.52 -22.06
N GLY A 374 -17.10 -35.09 -20.86
CA GLY A 374 -16.10 -36.01 -20.37
C GLY A 374 -14.91 -35.35 -19.65
N GLY A 375 -14.36 -36.10 -18.70
CA GLY A 375 -13.17 -35.69 -17.96
C GLY A 375 -11.93 -35.69 -18.85
N ASN A 376 -11.04 -34.72 -18.64
CA ASN A 376 -9.79 -34.53 -19.40
C ASN A 376 -9.98 -34.19 -20.89
N THR A 377 -11.20 -33.89 -21.33
CA THR A 377 -11.46 -33.42 -22.70
C THR A 377 -10.80 -32.06 -22.92
N THR A 378 -9.94 -31.97 -23.94
CA THR A 378 -9.30 -30.73 -24.39
C THR A 378 -10.11 -30.09 -25.51
N TYR A 379 -10.08 -28.77 -25.61
CA TYR A 379 -10.85 -28.05 -26.62
C TYR A 379 -10.27 -26.68 -26.97
N LEU A 380 -10.61 -26.25 -28.19
CA LEU A 380 -10.53 -24.89 -28.67
C LEU A 380 -11.85 -24.58 -29.37
N TYR A 381 -12.60 -23.60 -28.88
CA TYR A 381 -13.87 -23.21 -29.49
C TYR A 381 -14.16 -21.72 -29.23
N GLY A 382 -15.09 -21.16 -30.00
CA GLY A 382 -15.58 -19.81 -29.77
C GLY A 382 -17.07 -19.68 -30.09
N THR A 383 -17.64 -18.55 -29.70
CA THR A 383 -19.01 -18.12 -30.02
C THR A 383 -18.96 -16.69 -30.56
N GLY A 384 -19.78 -16.35 -31.56
CA GLY A 384 -19.74 -15.06 -32.24
C GLY A 384 -19.75 -15.21 -33.77
N GLY A 385 -18.84 -14.51 -34.46
CA GLY A 385 -18.64 -14.62 -35.91
C GLY A 385 -17.82 -15.85 -36.33
N ASP A 386 -17.19 -15.77 -37.51
CA ASP A 386 -16.39 -16.86 -38.06
C ASP A 386 -15.11 -17.14 -37.26
N MET A 387 -14.78 -18.42 -37.07
CA MET A 387 -13.49 -18.85 -36.54
C MET A 387 -12.48 -19.03 -37.69
N VAL A 388 -11.50 -18.13 -37.77
CA VAL A 388 -10.44 -18.22 -38.77
C VAL A 388 -9.26 -19.01 -38.21
N VAL A 389 -8.94 -20.15 -38.81
CA VAL A 389 -7.76 -20.98 -38.49
C VAL A 389 -6.91 -21.12 -39.74
N GLY A 390 -5.63 -20.74 -39.66
CA GLY A 390 -4.75 -20.81 -40.81
C GLY A 390 -3.28 -20.56 -40.48
N ASN A 391 -2.45 -20.72 -41.51
CA ASN A 391 -1.03 -20.44 -41.46
C ASN A 391 -0.67 -19.47 -42.60
N ALA A 392 -0.33 -18.22 -42.26
CA ALA A 392 -0.01 -17.18 -43.24
C ALA A 392 1.43 -17.26 -43.77
N SER A 393 2.26 -18.18 -43.25
CA SER A 393 3.63 -18.36 -43.73
C SER A 393 3.66 -19.04 -45.09
N THR A 394 4.35 -18.44 -46.06
CA THR A 394 4.50 -19.00 -47.41
C THR A 394 5.06 -20.42 -47.36
N ASN A 395 4.48 -21.33 -48.15
CA ASN A 395 4.88 -22.75 -48.24
C ASN A 395 4.80 -23.51 -46.90
N LYS A 396 3.94 -23.09 -45.97
CA LYS A 396 3.61 -23.85 -44.75
C LYS A 396 2.18 -24.36 -44.80
N GLN A 397 1.88 -25.31 -43.92
CA GLN A 397 0.65 -26.10 -43.92
C GLN A 397 -0.02 -26.07 -42.54
N LEU A 398 -1.31 -26.39 -42.54
CA LEU A 398 -2.05 -26.76 -41.34
C LEU A 398 -2.13 -28.28 -41.26
N LEU A 399 -1.68 -28.87 -40.15
CA LEU A 399 -1.59 -30.32 -39.95
C LEU A 399 -2.59 -30.79 -38.90
N PHE A 400 -3.26 -31.90 -39.17
CA PHE A 400 -4.17 -32.58 -38.25
C PHE A 400 -3.68 -34.01 -38.02
N PHE A 401 -3.57 -34.43 -36.76
CA PHE A 401 -2.97 -35.70 -36.37
C PHE A 401 -3.69 -36.33 -35.19
N THR A 402 -3.57 -37.65 -35.04
CA THR A 402 -4.16 -38.42 -33.92
C THR A 402 -3.22 -39.55 -33.48
N GLY A 403 -3.14 -39.82 -32.18
CA GLY A 403 -2.35 -40.94 -31.63
C GLY A 403 -0.86 -40.66 -31.41
N GLY A 404 -0.42 -39.40 -31.44
CA GLY A 404 0.97 -38.98 -31.22
C GLY A 404 1.33 -37.76 -32.07
N ILE A 405 2.51 -37.17 -31.84
CA ILE A 405 3.01 -35.97 -32.54
C ILE A 405 4.05 -36.28 -33.61
N THR A 406 4.15 -37.54 -34.04
CA THR A 406 5.08 -37.96 -35.10
C THR A 406 4.43 -37.87 -36.48
N ALA A 407 5.21 -37.88 -37.55
CA ALA A 407 4.68 -37.77 -38.91
C ALA A 407 3.71 -38.91 -39.29
N SER A 408 3.88 -40.11 -38.72
CA SER A 408 2.96 -41.24 -38.97
C SER A 408 1.58 -41.06 -38.34
N ASN A 409 1.42 -40.08 -37.45
CA ASN A 409 0.15 -39.76 -36.81
C ASN A 409 -0.67 -38.72 -37.60
N GLU A 410 -0.11 -38.11 -38.64
CA GLU A 410 -0.80 -37.15 -39.49
C GLU A 410 -1.90 -37.83 -40.30
N ILE A 411 -3.11 -37.29 -40.24
CA ILE A 411 -4.28 -37.81 -40.98
C ILE A 411 -4.72 -36.87 -42.11
N MET A 412 -4.48 -35.56 -41.98
CA MET A 412 -4.91 -34.54 -42.95
C MET A 412 -4.01 -33.31 -42.91
N ARG A 413 -3.78 -32.72 -44.08
CA ARG A 413 -3.11 -31.42 -44.24
C ARG A 413 -3.88 -30.48 -45.15
N LEU A 414 -3.72 -29.18 -44.91
CA LEU A 414 -4.15 -28.11 -45.80
C LEU A 414 -2.91 -27.31 -46.21
N ASN A 415 -2.73 -27.13 -47.51
CA ASN A 415 -1.67 -26.30 -48.08
C ASN A 415 -2.21 -25.50 -49.29
N SER A 416 -1.32 -24.83 -50.02
CA SER A 416 -1.69 -24.03 -51.21
C SER A 416 -2.34 -24.85 -52.34
N SER A 417 -2.22 -26.17 -52.33
CA SER A 417 -2.84 -27.09 -53.29
C SER A 417 -4.17 -27.67 -52.80
N GLY A 418 -4.63 -27.32 -51.59
CA GLY A 418 -5.90 -27.76 -51.01
C GLY A 418 -5.75 -28.80 -49.89
N ILE A 419 -6.77 -29.66 -49.76
CA ILE A 419 -6.85 -30.71 -48.72
C ILE A 419 -6.18 -31.98 -49.23
N GLN A 420 -5.30 -32.58 -48.43
CA GLN A 420 -4.59 -33.82 -48.75
C GLN A 420 -4.55 -34.76 -47.53
N PRO A 421 -4.50 -36.09 -47.73
CA PRO A 421 -4.28 -37.04 -46.63
C PRO A 421 -2.85 -36.92 -46.09
N GLY A 422 -2.65 -37.31 -44.82
CA GLY A 422 -1.32 -37.29 -44.20
C GLY A 422 -0.35 -38.33 -44.76
N ALA A 423 -0.86 -39.40 -45.37
CA ALA A 423 -0.09 -40.46 -46.01
C ALA A 423 -0.78 -40.95 -47.29
N ASP A 424 0.03 -41.30 -48.30
CA ASP A 424 -0.44 -41.83 -49.57
C ASP A 424 -1.13 -43.19 -49.39
N ASN A 425 -2.24 -43.40 -50.09
CA ASN A 425 -3.02 -44.65 -50.11
C ASN A 425 -3.32 -45.28 -48.71
N THR A 426 -3.47 -44.47 -47.67
CA THR A 426 -3.62 -44.97 -46.29
C THR A 426 -4.99 -44.66 -45.68
N PHE A 427 -5.55 -43.48 -45.98
CA PHE A 427 -6.77 -42.99 -45.34
C PHE A 427 -7.95 -42.94 -46.31
N ALA A 428 -9.13 -43.38 -45.85
CA ALA A 428 -10.38 -43.31 -46.60
C ALA A 428 -11.15 -42.01 -46.29
N LEU A 429 -11.91 -41.52 -47.28
CA LEU A 429 -12.82 -40.40 -47.09
C LEU A 429 -14.20 -40.90 -46.65
N GLY A 430 -14.38 -41.07 -45.33
CA GLY A 430 -15.57 -41.67 -44.72
C GLY A 430 -15.47 -43.19 -44.59
N LYS A 431 -16.49 -43.79 -43.95
CA LYS A 431 -16.59 -45.25 -43.75
C LYS A 431 -18.04 -45.69 -43.57
N ASN A 432 -18.27 -46.99 -43.45
CA ASN A 432 -19.57 -47.51 -43.04
C ASN A 432 -20.00 -46.87 -41.69
N GLY A 433 -21.25 -46.41 -41.62
CA GLY A 433 -21.80 -45.64 -40.50
C GLY A 433 -21.45 -44.15 -40.47
N LEU A 434 -20.47 -43.69 -41.27
CA LEU A 434 -20.03 -42.28 -41.36
C LEU A 434 -19.76 -41.92 -42.82
N ARG A 435 -20.82 -41.98 -43.64
CA ARG A 435 -20.78 -41.73 -45.09
C ARG A 435 -21.04 -40.26 -45.38
N TRP A 436 -20.27 -39.68 -46.30
CA TRP A 436 -20.62 -38.41 -46.92
C TRP A 436 -21.90 -38.56 -47.76
N SER A 437 -22.78 -37.56 -47.74
CA SER A 437 -24.03 -37.62 -48.49
C SER A 437 -23.80 -37.56 -50.00
N GLU A 438 -22.97 -36.62 -50.46
CA GLU A 438 -22.62 -36.38 -51.87
C GLU A 438 -21.24 -35.69 -51.96
N ILE A 439 -20.60 -35.76 -53.14
CA ILE A 439 -19.37 -35.01 -53.48
C ILE A 439 -19.67 -34.14 -54.70
N TRP A 440 -19.45 -32.83 -54.59
CA TRP A 440 -19.62 -31.88 -55.68
C TRP A 440 -18.24 -31.49 -56.23
N SER A 441 -17.97 -31.83 -57.49
CA SER A 441 -16.70 -31.54 -58.18
C SER A 441 -16.92 -31.13 -59.63
N VAL A 442 -16.02 -30.30 -60.17
CA VAL A 442 -16.06 -29.89 -61.59
C VAL A 442 -15.63 -31.05 -62.50
N ASN A 443 -14.56 -31.76 -62.14
CA ASN A 443 -14.05 -32.93 -62.86
C ASN A 443 -14.41 -34.22 -62.12
N GLY A 444 -14.41 -35.36 -62.84
CA GLY A 444 -14.56 -36.69 -62.25
C GLY A 444 -13.37 -37.08 -61.36
N VAL A 445 -13.58 -38.07 -60.50
CA VAL A 445 -12.53 -38.59 -59.60
C VAL A 445 -11.48 -39.36 -60.41
N ILE A 446 -10.21 -39.07 -60.17
CA ILE A 446 -9.09 -39.81 -60.77
C ILE A 446 -8.85 -41.07 -59.95
N GLN A 447 -8.96 -42.23 -60.59
CA GLN A 447 -8.57 -43.53 -60.04
C GLN A 447 -7.26 -43.96 -60.68
N THR A 448 -6.18 -44.09 -59.90
CA THR A 448 -4.85 -44.43 -60.41
C THR A 448 -4.88 -45.78 -61.14
N SER A 449 -4.51 -45.78 -62.42
CA SER A 449 -4.55 -46.97 -63.29
C SER A 449 -3.23 -47.15 -64.06
N ASP A 450 -2.10 -47.04 -63.38
CA ASP A 450 -0.78 -47.27 -63.97
C ASP A 450 -0.49 -48.78 -64.08
N ALA A 451 -0.10 -49.25 -65.27
CA ALA A 451 0.21 -50.66 -65.50
C ALA A 451 1.35 -51.18 -64.60
N ARG A 452 2.29 -50.31 -64.19
CA ARG A 452 3.41 -50.67 -63.31
C ARG A 452 2.98 -50.97 -61.87
N LEU A 453 1.79 -50.51 -61.49
CA LEU A 453 1.20 -50.74 -60.17
C LEU A 453 0.22 -51.93 -60.16
N LYS A 454 0.13 -52.66 -61.29
CA LYS A 454 -0.79 -53.79 -61.48
C LYS A 454 -0.01 -55.05 -61.84
N THR A 455 -0.55 -56.20 -61.43
CA THR A 455 -0.03 -57.53 -61.80
C THR A 455 -1.22 -58.40 -62.21
N ASN A 456 -0.94 -59.58 -62.79
CA ASN A 456 -1.97 -60.54 -63.23
C ASN A 456 -3.02 -59.93 -64.16
N ILE A 457 -2.58 -59.10 -65.12
CA ILE A 457 -3.47 -58.46 -66.09
C ILE A 457 -3.94 -59.53 -67.09
N GLN A 458 -5.25 -59.79 -67.12
CA GLN A 458 -5.93 -60.75 -68.01
C GLN A 458 -7.12 -60.07 -68.70
N ASP A 459 -7.58 -60.65 -69.80
CA ASP A 459 -8.82 -60.21 -70.44
C ASP A 459 -10.02 -60.42 -69.51
N LEU A 460 -10.98 -59.49 -69.57
CA LEU A 460 -12.13 -59.48 -68.68
C LEU A 460 -13.13 -60.57 -69.11
N PRO A 461 -13.54 -61.50 -68.22
CA PRO A 461 -14.47 -62.57 -68.57
C PRO A 461 -15.93 -62.10 -68.64
N TYR A 462 -16.20 -60.86 -68.24
CA TYR A 462 -17.53 -60.27 -68.24
C TYR A 462 -17.76 -59.44 -69.50
N GLY A 463 -18.96 -59.56 -70.05
CA GLY A 463 -19.32 -58.87 -71.28
C GLY A 463 -20.83 -58.72 -71.43
N LEU A 464 -21.33 -58.93 -72.65
CA LEU A 464 -22.72 -58.68 -73.01
C LEU A 464 -23.67 -59.58 -72.20
N LYS A 465 -23.30 -60.84 -72.01
CA LYS A 465 -24.10 -61.83 -71.27
C LYS A 465 -24.40 -61.39 -69.83
N GLU A 466 -23.46 -60.77 -69.14
CA GLU A 466 -23.66 -60.30 -67.76
C GLU A 466 -24.44 -59.00 -67.73
N VAL A 467 -24.15 -58.05 -68.64
CA VAL A 467 -24.85 -56.77 -68.71
C VAL A 467 -26.35 -56.95 -68.95
N VAL A 468 -26.75 -57.88 -69.82
CA VAL A 468 -28.19 -58.14 -70.09
C VAL A 468 -28.93 -58.78 -68.91
N GLN A 469 -28.21 -59.34 -67.93
CA GLN A 469 -28.80 -59.87 -66.70
C GLN A 469 -28.96 -58.78 -65.62
N MET A 470 -28.25 -57.66 -65.74
CA MET A 470 -28.37 -56.56 -64.79
C MET A 470 -29.68 -55.82 -64.98
N ARG A 471 -30.40 -55.55 -63.89
CA ARG A 471 -31.70 -54.88 -63.90
C ARG A 471 -31.57 -53.42 -63.43
N PRO A 472 -31.61 -52.42 -64.33
CA PRO A 472 -31.73 -51.02 -63.93
C PRO A 472 -33.04 -50.79 -63.18
N VAL A 473 -32.96 -50.04 -62.08
CA VAL A 473 -34.11 -49.71 -61.23
C VAL A 473 -34.15 -48.22 -60.93
N SER A 474 -35.36 -47.72 -60.67
CA SER A 474 -35.57 -46.46 -59.98
C SER A 474 -35.99 -46.76 -58.55
N TYR A 475 -35.47 -46.02 -57.58
CA TYR A 475 -35.71 -46.27 -56.17
C TYR A 475 -35.74 -44.96 -55.36
N ASN A 476 -36.36 -45.04 -54.19
CA ASN A 476 -36.29 -44.03 -53.15
C ASN A 476 -35.60 -44.62 -51.92
N TRP A 477 -34.85 -43.80 -51.19
CA TRP A 477 -34.31 -44.20 -49.90
C TRP A 477 -35.46 -44.32 -48.89
N LYS A 478 -35.45 -45.37 -48.05
CA LYS A 478 -36.48 -45.60 -47.04
C LYS A 478 -36.53 -44.49 -45.98
N ASP A 479 -35.38 -43.88 -45.70
CA ASP A 479 -35.12 -42.91 -44.63
C ASP A 479 -34.95 -41.46 -45.14
N LYS A 480 -35.08 -41.21 -46.44
CA LYS A 480 -34.96 -39.86 -47.02
C LYS A 480 -36.21 -39.48 -47.80
N SER A 481 -36.47 -38.18 -47.87
CA SER A 481 -37.56 -37.63 -48.69
C SER A 481 -37.40 -37.96 -50.18
N SER A 482 -38.52 -37.87 -50.90
CA SER A 482 -38.89 -38.47 -52.19
C SER A 482 -38.07 -38.10 -53.44
N SER A 483 -36.73 -37.98 -53.37
CA SER A 483 -35.92 -37.84 -54.58
C SER A 483 -35.72 -39.21 -55.23
N SER A 484 -36.39 -39.45 -56.36
CA SER A 484 -36.19 -40.66 -57.16
C SER A 484 -34.74 -40.71 -57.64
N LYS A 485 -34.05 -41.79 -57.30
CA LYS A 485 -32.70 -42.10 -57.78
C LYS A 485 -32.76 -43.30 -58.73
N ILE A 486 -31.81 -43.38 -59.65
CA ILE A 486 -31.66 -44.52 -60.56
C ILE A 486 -30.38 -45.29 -60.23
N GLY A 487 -30.37 -46.58 -60.48
CA GLY A 487 -29.20 -47.42 -60.26
C GLY A 487 -29.49 -48.89 -60.41
N LEU A 488 -28.71 -49.69 -59.69
CA LEU A 488 -28.77 -51.14 -59.61
C LEU A 488 -28.93 -51.57 -58.14
N ILE A 489 -29.42 -52.79 -57.92
CA ILE A 489 -29.51 -53.39 -56.59
C ILE A 489 -28.23 -54.20 -56.32
N ALA A 490 -27.48 -53.83 -55.29
CA ALA A 490 -26.19 -54.44 -54.96
C ALA A 490 -26.28 -55.97 -54.78
N GLN A 491 -27.33 -56.47 -54.11
CA GLN A 491 -27.58 -57.90 -53.93
C GLN A 491 -27.80 -58.67 -55.23
N GLU A 492 -28.39 -58.02 -56.24
CA GLU A 492 -28.62 -58.62 -57.56
C GLU A 492 -27.31 -58.66 -58.34
N VAL A 493 -26.58 -57.54 -58.37
CA VAL A 493 -25.30 -57.42 -59.10
C VAL A 493 -24.24 -58.35 -58.51
N LYS A 494 -24.22 -58.54 -57.19
CA LYS A 494 -23.26 -59.44 -56.51
C LYS A 494 -23.31 -60.88 -57.02
N LYS A 495 -24.45 -61.33 -57.56
CA LYS A 495 -24.61 -62.67 -58.15
C LYS A 495 -24.08 -62.77 -59.58
N ILE A 496 -23.84 -61.62 -60.23
CA ILE A 496 -23.47 -61.51 -61.65
C ILE A 496 -22.00 -61.09 -61.77
N VAL A 497 -21.64 -59.95 -61.18
CA VAL A 497 -20.28 -59.39 -61.13
C VAL A 497 -19.96 -59.06 -59.67
N PRO A 498 -19.52 -60.03 -58.86
CA PRO A 498 -19.32 -59.84 -57.42
C PRO A 498 -18.29 -58.78 -57.06
N GLU A 499 -17.28 -58.56 -57.89
CA GLU A 499 -16.12 -57.70 -57.63
C GLU A 499 -16.50 -56.22 -57.44
N VAL A 500 -17.56 -55.75 -58.12
CA VAL A 500 -17.99 -54.35 -58.02
C VAL A 500 -18.81 -54.07 -56.75
N VAL A 501 -19.13 -55.10 -55.96
CA VAL A 501 -19.95 -54.98 -54.76
C VAL A 501 -19.09 -55.18 -53.52
N THR A 502 -19.14 -54.22 -52.59
CA THR A 502 -18.41 -54.27 -51.32
C THR A 502 -19.36 -54.18 -50.12
N GLY A 503 -18.86 -54.51 -48.93
CA GLY A 503 -19.61 -54.46 -47.68
C GLY A 503 -20.24 -55.79 -47.28
N ASN A 504 -21.02 -55.73 -46.20
CA ASN A 504 -21.67 -56.89 -45.58
C ASN A 504 -23.19 -56.71 -45.59
N GLU A 505 -23.86 -57.68 -46.18
CA GLU A 505 -25.32 -57.73 -46.33
C GLU A 505 -26.05 -57.81 -44.99
N ASN A 506 -25.47 -58.52 -44.02
CA ASN A 506 -26.08 -58.75 -42.70
C ASN A 506 -26.19 -57.48 -41.84
N VAL A 507 -25.52 -56.40 -42.24
CA VAL A 507 -25.51 -55.10 -41.52
C VAL A 507 -25.89 -53.94 -42.45
N GLU A 508 -26.68 -54.22 -43.49
CA GLU A 508 -27.22 -53.24 -44.44
C GLU A 508 -26.16 -52.29 -45.05
N SER A 509 -24.96 -52.83 -45.31
CA SER A 509 -23.80 -52.02 -45.72
C SER A 509 -23.31 -52.28 -47.14
N LEU A 510 -24.06 -53.05 -47.93
CA LEU A 510 -23.69 -53.31 -49.31
C LEU A 510 -23.67 -52.00 -50.12
N GLY A 511 -22.54 -51.77 -50.77
CA GLY A 511 -22.31 -50.66 -51.69
C GLY A 511 -21.74 -51.17 -53.01
N MET A 512 -21.81 -50.33 -54.04
CA MET A 512 -21.31 -50.65 -55.37
C MET A 512 -20.29 -49.63 -55.85
N ASN A 513 -19.20 -50.10 -56.45
CA ASN A 513 -18.30 -49.27 -57.23
C ASN A 513 -18.78 -49.22 -58.70
N TYR A 514 -19.65 -48.27 -59.02
CA TYR A 514 -20.18 -48.11 -60.38
C TYR A 514 -19.09 -47.86 -61.44
N ALA A 515 -17.94 -47.30 -61.06
CA ALA A 515 -16.84 -47.08 -62.00
C ALA A 515 -16.24 -48.40 -62.52
N GLU A 516 -16.27 -49.47 -61.72
CA GLU A 516 -15.77 -50.79 -62.11
C GLU A 516 -16.72 -51.54 -63.06
N LEU A 517 -17.95 -51.06 -63.26
CA LEU A 517 -18.83 -51.57 -64.32
C LEU A 517 -18.44 -51.06 -65.70
N VAL A 518 -17.68 -49.95 -65.81
CA VAL A 518 -17.33 -49.36 -67.11
C VAL A 518 -16.54 -50.32 -68.00
N PRO A 519 -15.49 -51.04 -67.52
CA PRO A 519 -14.82 -52.06 -68.32
C PRO A 519 -15.74 -53.19 -68.81
N VAL A 520 -16.71 -53.62 -67.99
CA VAL A 520 -17.72 -54.63 -68.37
C VAL A 520 -18.59 -54.11 -69.51
N LEU A 521 -19.04 -52.85 -69.42
CA LEU A 521 -19.82 -52.21 -70.47
C LEU A 521 -19.01 -52.04 -71.77
N ILE A 522 -17.73 -51.68 -71.68
CA ILE A 522 -16.84 -51.58 -72.85
C ILE A 522 -16.74 -52.94 -73.55
N ASN A 523 -16.53 -54.03 -72.81
CA ASN A 523 -16.43 -55.35 -73.40
C ASN A 523 -17.77 -55.82 -74.00
N ALA A 524 -18.88 -55.59 -73.30
CA ALA A 524 -20.23 -55.85 -73.82
C ALA A 524 -20.51 -55.12 -75.15
N ILE A 525 -20.09 -53.86 -75.29
CA ILE A 525 -20.24 -53.10 -76.54
C ILE A 525 -19.37 -53.69 -77.66
N LYS A 526 -18.15 -54.14 -77.35
CA LYS A 526 -17.27 -54.81 -78.33
C LYS A 526 -17.88 -56.11 -78.84
N GLU A 527 -18.39 -56.94 -77.94
CA GLU A 527 -19.09 -58.19 -78.27
C GLU A 527 -20.35 -57.93 -79.10
N LEU A 528 -21.19 -56.98 -78.66
CA LEU A 528 -22.39 -56.57 -79.40
C LEU A 528 -22.05 -56.05 -80.80
N LYS A 529 -20.96 -55.27 -80.94
CA LYS A 529 -20.48 -54.80 -82.24
C LYS A 529 -20.05 -55.95 -83.15
N ALA A 530 -19.37 -56.96 -82.59
CA ALA A 530 -18.95 -58.14 -83.34
C ALA A 530 -20.15 -58.95 -83.85
N GLU A 531 -21.17 -59.17 -82.99
CA GLU A 531 -22.41 -59.84 -83.40
C GLU A 531 -23.15 -59.06 -84.49
N VAL A 532 -23.22 -57.73 -84.37
CA VAL A 532 -23.83 -56.86 -85.39
C VAL A 532 -23.09 -56.95 -86.73
N ASP A 533 -21.75 -56.96 -86.72
CA ASP A 533 -20.95 -57.10 -87.94
C ASP A 533 -21.16 -58.46 -88.61
N GLU A 534 -21.26 -59.53 -87.81
CA GLU A 534 -21.56 -60.86 -88.32
C GLU A 534 -22.96 -60.93 -88.93
N LEU A 535 -23.97 -60.33 -88.27
CA LEU A 535 -25.34 -60.24 -88.79
C LEU A 535 -25.40 -59.46 -90.11
N LYS A 536 -24.69 -58.33 -90.21
CA LYS A 536 -24.58 -57.54 -91.45
C LYS A 536 -23.96 -58.35 -92.59
N LYS A 537 -22.85 -59.07 -92.31
CA LYS A 537 -22.21 -59.94 -93.30
C LYS A 537 -23.15 -61.03 -93.79
N LYS A 538 -23.92 -61.66 -92.89
CA LYS A 538 -24.95 -62.65 -93.24
C LYS A 538 -26.07 -62.06 -94.11
N LEU A 539 -26.50 -60.82 -93.84
CA LEU A 539 -27.48 -60.10 -94.65
C LEU A 539 -26.95 -59.79 -96.05
N ASP A 540 -25.72 -59.30 -96.18
CA ASP A 540 -25.09 -59.00 -97.48
C ASP A 540 -24.93 -60.26 -98.34
N THR A 541 -24.53 -61.37 -97.71
CA THR A 541 -24.39 -62.66 -98.39
C THR A 541 -25.74 -63.19 -98.88
N LYS A 542 -26.82 -62.98 -98.10
CA LYS A 542 -28.20 -63.30 -98.51
C LYS A 542 -28.74 -62.38 -99.60
N ALA A 543 -28.35 -61.11 -99.62
CA ALA A 543 -28.73 -60.16 -100.67
C ALA A 543 -28.10 -60.52 -102.02
N THR A 544 -26.84 -60.98 -102.04
CA THR A 544 -26.15 -61.47 -103.25
C THR A 544 -26.62 -62.84 -103.73
N ALA A 545 -27.30 -63.63 -102.89
CA ALA A 545 -27.78 -64.97 -103.23
C ALA A 545 -29.24 -65.01 -103.76
N LYS A 546 -29.89 -63.86 -103.94
CA LYS A 546 -31.24 -63.80 -104.54
C LYS A 546 -31.11 -63.97 -106.07
N PRO A 547 -31.63 -65.04 -106.68
CA PRO A 547 -31.55 -65.19 -108.14
C PRO A 547 -32.40 -64.11 -108.80
N THR A 548 -31.82 -63.44 -109.79
CA THR A 548 -32.54 -62.59 -110.75
C THR A 548 -33.66 -63.46 -111.35
N LYS A 549 -34.92 -63.22 -110.94
CA LYS A 549 -36.05 -63.78 -111.67
C LYS A 549 -36.03 -63.14 -113.06
N GLN A 550 -36.01 -64.02 -114.07
CA GLN A 550 -36.04 -63.75 -115.50
C GLN A 550 -37.15 -62.77 -115.87
#